data_AF-A0A561BBN2-F1
#
_entry.id   AF-A0A561BBN2-F1
#
_cell.length_a   1.000
_cell.length_b   1.000
_cell.length_c   1.000
_cell.angle_alpha   90.00
_cell.angle_beta   90.00
_cell.angle_gamma   90.00
#
_symmetry.space_group_name_H-M   'P 1'
#
loop_
_entity.id
_entity.type
_entity.pdbx_description
1 polymer ?
#
loop_
_entity_poly.entity_id
_entity_poly.type
_entity_poly.pdbx_seq_one_letter_code
_entity_poly.pdbx_strand_id
1 'polypeptide(L)'
;MGYNVYITRRKNWFAEDGPEISLKEWVDLVRADDEMRLDGYAEATTGSGDVIRVKDESMAVWLKYSKHEANGNMAWIWHFQGNIVAKNPDEEILCKMWRVAQATSAKVQGEESELYGSDGRLLQEASVLGDARKSANKPWWRFW
;
A
#
# COMPACT_ATOMS: atom_id res chain seq x y z
N MET A 1 -4.17 17.51 -2.46
CA MET A 1 -4.95 16.31 -2.09
C MET A 1 -3.96 15.21 -1.79
N GLY A 2 -4.14 14.44 -0.71
CA GLY A 2 -3.26 13.31 -0.38
C GLY A 2 -3.99 12.00 -0.64
N TYR A 3 -3.25 10.99 -1.07
CA TYR A 3 -3.71 9.63 -1.32
C TYR A 3 -2.95 8.68 -0.40
N ASN A 4 -3.64 7.74 0.23
CA ASN A 4 -2.99 6.72 1.05
C ASN A 4 -3.08 5.35 0.37
N VAL A 5 -2.08 4.52 0.63
CA VAL A 5 -2.10 3.10 0.30
C VAL A 5 -1.88 2.32 1.58
N TYR A 6 -2.57 1.20 1.68
CA TYR A 6 -2.64 0.36 2.85
C TYR A 6 -2.11 -1.03 2.53
N ILE A 7 -1.32 -1.59 3.43
CA ILE A 7 -1.11 -3.02 3.53
C ILE A 7 -2.12 -3.54 4.53
N THR A 8 -3.04 -4.40 4.08
CA THR A 8 -4.15 -4.90 4.89
C THR A 8 -4.36 -6.40 4.69
N ARG A 9 -4.70 -7.10 5.78
CA ARG A 9 -5.19 -8.49 5.71
C ARG A 9 -6.71 -8.57 5.64
N ARG A 10 -7.40 -7.47 5.90
CA ARG A 10 -8.86 -7.40 5.87
C ARG A 10 -9.38 -7.50 4.45
N LYS A 11 -10.69 -7.73 4.32
CA LYS A 11 -11.36 -7.71 3.01
C LYS A 11 -11.18 -6.36 2.31
N ASN A 12 -11.31 -5.26 3.04
CA ASN A 12 -10.94 -3.91 2.61
C ASN A 12 -10.22 -3.20 3.75
N TRP A 13 -9.39 -2.22 3.43
CA TRP A 13 -8.57 -1.49 4.42
C TRP A 13 -9.42 -0.83 5.52
N PHE A 14 -10.63 -0.39 5.16
CA PHE A 14 -11.62 0.27 6.02
C PHE A 14 -12.61 -0.70 6.69
N ALA A 15 -12.49 -2.01 6.46
CA ALA A 15 -13.35 -2.96 7.17
C ALA A 15 -13.06 -2.89 8.67
N GLU A 16 -14.11 -2.90 9.49
CA GLU A 16 -14.00 -2.88 10.96
C GLU A 16 -13.62 -4.26 11.52
N ASP A 17 -13.80 -5.32 10.73
CA ASP A 17 -13.58 -6.70 11.10
C ASP A 17 -12.48 -7.38 10.26
N GLY A 18 -11.98 -8.49 10.81
CA GLY A 18 -10.98 -9.34 10.15
C GLY A 18 -9.60 -9.27 10.77
N PRO A 19 -8.64 -10.02 10.20
CA PRO A 19 -7.29 -10.09 10.73
C PRO A 19 -6.57 -8.74 10.58
N GLU A 20 -5.81 -8.36 11.60
CA GLU A 20 -5.03 -7.13 11.64
C GLU A 20 -3.53 -7.43 11.58
N ILE A 21 -2.75 -6.46 11.13
CA ILE A 21 -1.31 -6.42 11.37
C ILE A 21 -1.13 -5.68 12.69
N SER A 22 -0.52 -6.30 13.69
CA SER A 22 -0.32 -5.64 14.99
C SER A 22 0.83 -4.63 14.91
N LEU A 23 0.81 -3.61 15.77
CA LEU A 23 1.93 -2.69 15.89
C LEU A 23 3.24 -3.42 16.19
N LYS A 24 3.20 -4.39 17.11
CA LYS A 24 4.38 -5.17 17.49
C LYS A 24 4.96 -5.90 16.27
N GLU A 25 4.11 -6.55 15.49
CA GLU A 25 4.50 -7.24 14.27
C GLU A 25 5.16 -6.30 13.26
N TRP A 26 4.57 -5.11 13.05
CA TRP A 26 5.17 -4.08 12.20
C TRP A 26 6.55 -3.64 12.70
N VAL A 27 6.69 -3.34 13.99
CA VAL A 27 7.96 -2.93 14.60
C VAL A 27 9.03 -4.02 14.49
N ASP A 28 8.66 -5.29 14.72
CA ASP A 28 9.57 -6.42 14.58
C ASP A 28 10.05 -6.57 13.12
N LEU A 29 9.16 -6.38 12.14
CA LEU A 29 9.49 -6.41 10.71
C LEU A 29 10.45 -5.28 10.33
N VAL A 30 10.17 -4.04 10.74
CA VAL A 30 11.05 -2.88 10.46
C VAL A 30 12.44 -3.11 11.05
N ARG A 31 12.54 -3.68 12.26
CA ARG A 31 13.83 -3.96 12.91
C ARG A 31 14.63 -5.06 12.22
N ALA A 32 13.96 -5.97 11.52
CA ALA A 32 14.60 -7.06 10.79
C ALA A 32 14.99 -6.66 9.34
N ASP A 33 14.46 -5.55 8.83
CA ASP A 33 14.67 -5.05 7.47
C ASP A 33 15.81 -4.02 7.45
N ASP A 34 16.94 -4.39 6.85
CA ASP A 34 18.16 -3.56 6.80
C ASP A 34 18.03 -2.33 5.88
N GLU A 35 16.96 -2.25 5.09
CA GLU A 35 16.63 -1.08 4.29
C GLU A 35 15.77 -0.06 5.04
N MET A 36 15.25 -0.41 6.21
CA MET A 36 14.31 0.41 6.98
C MET A 36 14.93 0.93 8.28
N ARG A 37 14.44 2.08 8.75
CA ARG A 37 14.79 2.62 10.06
C ARG A 37 13.53 3.06 10.79
N LEU A 38 13.38 2.60 12.04
CA LEU A 38 12.30 3.02 12.92
C LEU A 38 12.71 4.32 13.62
N ASP A 39 12.12 5.44 13.20
CA ASP A 39 12.48 6.77 13.71
C ASP A 39 11.56 7.19 14.87
N GLY A 40 10.33 6.68 14.91
CA GLY A 40 9.34 7.07 15.93
C GLY A 40 8.74 8.47 15.72
N TYR A 41 9.09 9.11 14.60
CA TYR A 41 8.52 10.36 14.14
C TYR A 41 8.74 10.53 12.63
N ALA A 42 7.93 11.36 12.00
CA ALA A 42 8.11 11.82 10.63
C ALA A 42 8.33 13.33 10.65
N GLU A 43 9.19 13.81 9.76
CA GLU A 43 9.42 15.24 9.54
C GLU A 43 9.18 15.62 8.09
N ALA A 44 8.67 16.83 7.90
CA ALA A 44 8.61 17.49 6.61
C ALA A 44 8.94 18.97 6.77
N THR A 45 9.67 19.53 5.80
CA THR A 45 9.90 20.97 5.72
C THR A 45 8.85 21.58 4.79
N THR A 46 8.17 22.63 5.24
CA THR A 46 7.18 23.36 4.43
C THR A 46 7.88 24.25 3.40
N GLY A 47 7.13 24.77 2.42
CA GLY A 47 7.67 25.75 1.47
C GLY A 47 8.13 27.07 2.12
N SER A 48 7.73 27.36 3.37
CA SER A 48 8.21 28.50 4.16
C SER A 48 9.49 28.20 4.95
N GLY A 49 9.97 26.95 4.96
CA GLY A 49 11.13 26.51 5.74
C GLY A 49 10.80 26.04 7.16
N ASP A 50 9.52 26.02 7.55
CA ASP A 50 9.09 25.49 8.85
C ASP A 50 9.18 23.97 8.86
N VAL A 51 9.63 23.39 9.97
CA VAL A 51 9.69 21.94 10.14
C VAL A 51 8.47 21.46 10.92
N ILE A 52 7.67 20.59 10.30
CA ILE A 52 6.56 19.91 10.94
C ILE A 52 7.02 18.51 11.32
N ARG A 53 6.90 18.17 12.61
CA ARG A 53 7.20 16.84 13.15
C ARG A 53 5.93 16.18 13.68
N VAL A 54 5.64 14.97 13.23
CA VAL A 54 4.57 14.11 13.77
C VAL A 54 5.22 12.95 14.50
N LYS A 55 4.90 12.76 15.78
CA LYS A 55 5.41 11.64 16.58
C LYS A 55 4.44 10.47 16.53
N ASP A 56 4.96 9.29 16.23
CA ASP A 56 4.24 8.02 16.25
C ASP A 56 5.27 6.90 16.37
N GLU A 57 5.11 5.99 17.33
CA GLU A 57 6.09 4.93 17.61
C GLU A 57 6.27 3.93 16.45
N SER A 58 5.31 3.89 15.52
CA SER A 58 5.35 3.04 14.34
C SER A 58 6.04 3.70 13.14
N MET A 59 6.38 4.99 13.23
CA MET A 59 6.88 5.74 12.09
C MET A 59 8.27 5.25 11.67
N ALA A 60 8.37 4.73 10.46
CA ALA A 60 9.59 4.23 9.87
C ALA A 60 9.85 4.86 8.50
N VAL A 61 11.11 4.95 8.12
CA VAL A 61 11.54 5.42 6.81
C VAL A 61 12.24 4.31 6.04
N TRP A 62 11.94 4.21 4.74
CA TRP A 62 12.72 3.40 3.82
C TRP A 62 13.93 4.16 3.30
N LEU A 63 15.13 3.70 3.67
CA LEU A 63 16.41 4.37 3.37
C LEU A 63 16.93 4.07 1.96
N LYS A 64 16.52 2.93 1.36
CA LYS A 64 16.98 2.52 0.02
C LYS A 64 16.15 3.06 -1.13
N TYR A 65 15.13 3.86 -0.82
CA TYR A 65 14.34 4.55 -1.82
C TYR A 65 15.23 5.42 -2.72
N SER A 66 15.09 5.29 -4.05
CA SER A 66 15.98 5.97 -5.01
C SER A 66 15.94 7.50 -4.92
N LYS A 67 14.84 8.06 -4.41
CA LYS A 67 14.66 9.51 -4.21
C LYS A 67 14.75 9.91 -2.73
N HIS A 68 15.35 9.08 -1.88
CA HIS A 68 15.55 9.38 -0.47
C HIS A 68 16.29 10.72 -0.30
N GLU A 69 15.75 11.59 0.56
CA GLU A 69 16.19 12.97 0.84
C GLU A 69 16.19 13.94 -0.36
N ALA A 70 15.93 13.48 -1.59
CA ALA A 70 15.87 14.32 -2.77
C ALA A 70 14.72 15.33 -2.63
N ASN A 71 15.03 16.62 -2.51
CA ASN A 71 14.06 17.69 -2.22
C ASN A 71 13.24 17.44 -0.93
N GLY A 72 13.85 16.79 0.08
CA GLY A 72 13.19 16.43 1.33
C GLY A 72 12.19 15.27 1.21
N ASN A 73 12.28 14.49 0.12
CA ASN A 73 11.40 13.35 -0.09
C ASN A 73 11.81 12.17 0.80
N MET A 74 10.88 11.72 1.62
CA MET A 74 11.09 10.65 2.59
C MET A 74 9.98 9.62 2.40
N ALA A 75 10.37 8.36 2.18
CA ALA A 75 9.45 7.24 2.07
C ALA A 75 8.98 6.79 3.45
N TRP A 76 8.14 7.60 4.08
CA TRP A 76 7.53 7.32 5.39
C TRP A 76 6.48 6.23 5.26
N ILE A 77 6.59 5.21 6.12
CA ILE A 77 5.67 4.08 6.24
C ILE A 77 5.37 3.88 7.73
N TRP A 78 4.11 3.75 8.11
CA TRP A 78 3.70 3.66 9.52
C TRP A 78 2.54 2.70 9.73
N HIS A 79 2.25 2.36 10.98
CA HIS A 79 1.11 1.53 11.36
C HIS A 79 -0.10 2.42 11.68
N PHE A 80 -1.28 2.05 11.19
CA PHE A 80 -2.53 2.75 11.51
C PHE A 80 -3.71 1.80 11.47
N GLN A 81 -4.42 1.70 12.60
CA GLN A 81 -5.68 0.93 12.73
C GLN A 81 -5.60 -0.50 12.16
N GLY A 82 -4.53 -1.23 12.49
CA GLY A 82 -4.34 -2.62 12.05
C GLY A 82 -3.81 -2.78 10.62
N ASN A 83 -3.47 -1.68 9.95
CA ASN A 83 -2.87 -1.62 8.62
C ASN A 83 -1.45 -1.01 8.68
N ILE A 84 -0.68 -1.17 7.62
CA ILE A 84 0.55 -0.38 7.38
C ILE A 84 0.25 0.60 6.24
N VAL A 85 0.67 1.86 6.36
CA VAL A 85 0.23 2.95 5.49
C VAL A 85 1.42 3.73 4.94
N ALA A 86 1.30 4.19 3.70
CA ALA A 86 2.16 5.19 3.10
C ALA A 86 1.31 6.27 2.41
N LYS A 87 1.77 7.52 2.47
CA LYS A 87 1.10 8.66 1.83
C LYS A 87 1.77 9.02 0.52
N ASN A 88 0.98 9.11 -0.55
CA ASN A 88 1.40 9.41 -1.91
C ASN A 88 2.58 8.54 -2.40
N PRO A 89 2.53 7.20 -2.23
CA PRO A 89 3.63 6.35 -2.70
C PRO A 89 3.72 6.41 -4.23
N ASP A 90 4.95 6.41 -4.74
CA ASP A 90 5.21 6.14 -6.16
C ASP A 90 5.36 4.62 -6.40
N GLU A 91 5.56 4.22 -7.66
CA GLU A 91 5.71 2.81 -8.05
C GLU A 91 6.81 2.08 -7.25
N GLU A 92 7.89 2.77 -6.89
CA GLU A 92 9.00 2.19 -6.14
C GLU A 92 8.63 1.93 -4.68
N ILE A 93 7.96 2.90 -4.04
CA ILE A 93 7.42 2.71 -2.68
C ILE A 93 6.35 1.61 -2.69
N LEU A 94 5.51 1.54 -3.72
CA LEU A 94 4.53 0.46 -3.89
C LEU A 94 5.20 -0.92 -4.01
N CYS A 95 6.32 -1.03 -4.73
CA CYS A 95 7.12 -2.26 -4.75
C CYS A 95 7.62 -2.66 -3.36
N LYS A 96 8.12 -1.69 -2.57
CA LYS A 96 8.54 -1.95 -1.18
C LYS A 96 7.36 -2.39 -0.32
N MET A 97 6.22 -1.71 -0.42
CA MET A 97 4.99 -2.07 0.28
C MET A 97 4.53 -3.48 -0.08
N TRP A 98 4.65 -3.88 -1.34
CA TRP A 98 4.34 -5.25 -1.76
C TRP A 98 5.24 -6.28 -1.07
N ARG A 99 6.55 -6.04 -0.96
CA ARG A 99 7.47 -6.93 -0.23
C ARG A 99 7.09 -7.08 1.24
N VAL A 100 6.73 -5.97 1.89
CA VAL A 100 6.24 -5.96 3.28
C VAL A 100 4.90 -6.72 3.41
N ALA A 101 4.02 -6.56 2.42
CA ALA A 101 2.75 -7.29 2.36
C ALA A 101 2.98 -8.81 2.29
N GLN A 102 3.95 -9.27 1.50
CA GLN A 102 4.31 -10.70 1.45
C GLN A 102 4.79 -11.22 2.81
N ALA A 103 5.63 -10.46 3.52
CA ALA A 103 6.13 -10.83 4.85
C ALA A 103 5.01 -10.95 5.90
N THR A 104 3.90 -10.24 5.69
CA THR A 104 2.72 -10.25 6.57
C THR A 104 1.56 -11.08 6.02
N SER A 105 1.70 -11.77 4.89
CA SER A 105 0.56 -12.45 4.22
C SER A 105 -0.65 -11.52 4.00
N ALA A 106 -0.38 -10.28 3.60
CA ALA A 106 -1.35 -9.22 3.37
C ALA A 106 -1.38 -8.81 1.89
N LYS A 107 -2.22 -7.84 1.54
CA LYS A 107 -2.27 -7.23 0.20
C LYS A 107 -2.03 -5.73 0.28
N VAL A 108 -1.57 -5.16 -0.83
CA VAL A 108 -1.45 -3.70 -1.01
C VAL A 108 -2.74 -3.19 -1.67
N GLN A 109 -3.45 -2.30 -0.98
CA GLN A 109 -4.73 -1.74 -1.40
C GLN A 109 -4.73 -0.22 -1.29
N GLY A 110 -5.18 0.46 -2.35
CA GLY A 110 -5.39 1.91 -2.38
C GLY A 110 -6.67 2.36 -1.68
N GLU A 111 -6.82 3.68 -1.48
CA GLU A 111 -8.03 4.27 -0.87
C GLU A 111 -9.32 3.89 -1.62
N GLU A 112 -9.26 3.80 -2.95
CA GLU A 112 -10.40 3.44 -3.80
C GLU A 112 -10.51 1.91 -4.01
N SER A 113 -9.89 1.14 -3.12
CA SER A 113 -9.84 -0.33 -3.15
C SER A 113 -9.02 -0.94 -4.28
N GLU A 114 -8.21 -0.16 -4.99
CA GLU A 114 -7.34 -0.65 -6.05
C GLU A 114 -6.27 -1.58 -5.47
N LEU A 115 -5.91 -2.67 -6.18
CA LEU A 115 -4.90 -3.60 -5.70
C LEU A 115 -3.59 -3.41 -6.46
N TYR A 116 -2.46 -3.46 -5.75
CA TYR A 116 -1.14 -3.27 -6.34
C TYR A 116 -0.28 -4.54 -6.29
N GLY A 117 0.43 -4.80 -7.38
CA GLY A 117 1.28 -5.97 -7.58
C GLY A 117 2.75 -5.75 -7.22
N SER A 118 3.58 -6.74 -7.52
CA SER A 118 5.02 -6.76 -7.24
C SER A 118 5.82 -5.70 -8.01
N ASP A 119 5.28 -5.20 -9.10
CA ASP A 119 5.86 -4.13 -9.93
C ASP A 119 5.32 -2.73 -9.55
N GLY A 120 4.55 -2.63 -8.46
CA GLY A 120 3.95 -1.38 -8.01
C GLY A 120 2.81 -0.89 -8.90
N ARG A 121 2.35 -1.71 -9.85
CA ARG A 121 1.22 -1.36 -10.74
C ARG A 121 -0.07 -1.97 -10.25
N LEU A 122 -1.16 -1.42 -10.77
CA LEU A 122 -2.49 -1.96 -10.56
C LEU A 122 -2.56 -3.40 -11.06
N LEU A 123 -2.97 -4.29 -10.18
CA LEU A 123 -3.47 -5.59 -10.59
C LEU A 123 -4.76 -5.32 -11.37
N GLN A 124 -4.72 -5.56 -12.68
CA GLN A 124 -5.97 -5.70 -13.41
C GLN A 124 -6.75 -6.81 -12.71
N GLU A 125 -8.00 -6.52 -12.34
CA GLU A 125 -8.95 -7.59 -12.16
C GLU A 125 -8.91 -8.38 -13.46
N ALA A 126 -8.28 -9.56 -13.43
CA ALA A 126 -8.58 -10.58 -14.42
C ALA A 126 -10.08 -10.76 -14.26
N SER A 127 -10.84 -10.15 -15.19
CA SER A 127 -12.29 -10.15 -15.21
C SER A 127 -12.75 -11.50 -14.73
N VAL A 128 -13.46 -11.52 -13.59
CA VAL A 128 -14.08 -12.73 -13.04
C VAL A 128 -15.26 -13.09 -13.93
N LEU A 129 -14.95 -13.40 -15.20
CA LEU A 129 -15.77 -13.91 -16.29
C LEU A 129 -14.79 -14.45 -17.37
N GLY A 130 -13.94 -15.40 -17.00
CA GLY A 130 -13.33 -16.30 -17.98
C GLY A 130 -14.35 -17.35 -18.42
N ASP A 131 -14.46 -17.58 -19.72
CA ASP A 131 -15.02 -18.78 -20.37
C ASP A 131 -16.54 -19.01 -20.42
N ALA A 132 -17.26 -18.14 -21.15
CA ALA A 132 -18.45 -18.57 -21.88
C ALA A 132 -18.70 -17.73 -23.14
N ARG A 133 -17.94 -17.97 -24.22
CA ARG A 133 -18.34 -17.65 -25.62
C ARG A 133 -17.38 -18.26 -26.65
N LYS A 134 -17.25 -19.59 -26.62
CA LYS A 134 -17.01 -20.38 -27.85
C LYS A 134 -18.28 -21.21 -28.11
N SER A 135 -18.88 -21.02 -29.28
CA SER A 135 -20.19 -21.54 -29.77
C SER A 135 -21.43 -20.87 -29.13
N ALA A 136 -22.51 -20.50 -29.84
CA ALA A 136 -22.95 -20.84 -31.18
C ALA A 136 -23.78 -19.70 -31.81
N ASN A 137 -23.71 -19.63 -33.14
CA ASN A 137 -24.62 -18.88 -34.02
C ASN A 137 -26.10 -19.15 -33.71
N LYS A 138 -26.89 -18.08 -33.52
CA LYS A 138 -28.11 -17.76 -34.31
C LYS A 138 -28.81 -16.49 -33.77
N PRO A 139 -29.14 -15.51 -34.62
CA PRO A 139 -29.86 -14.30 -34.21
C PRO A 139 -31.37 -14.56 -34.01
N TRP A 140 -31.93 -13.84 -33.07
CA TRP A 140 -33.18 -14.06 -32.33
C TRP A 140 -34.40 -13.34 -32.96
N TRP A 141 -34.51 -13.30 -34.29
CA TRP A 141 -35.56 -12.54 -35.00
C TRP A 141 -36.50 -13.41 -35.86
N ARG A 142 -36.64 -14.69 -35.55
CA ARG A 142 -37.61 -15.58 -36.24
C ARG A 142 -38.66 -16.10 -35.27
N PHE A 143 -39.45 -15.22 -34.67
CA PHE A 143 -40.81 -15.47 -34.19
C PHE A 143 -41.37 -14.14 -33.72
N TRP A 144 -42.02 -13.40 -34.61
CA TRP A 144 -43.26 -12.61 -34.46
C TRP A 144 -43.69 -12.17 -35.85
#